data_AF-A0A820GBJ8-F1
#
_entry.id   AF-A0A820GBJ8-F1
#
_cell.length_a   1.000
_cell.length_b   1.000
_cell.length_c   1.000
_cell.angle_alpha   90.00
_cell.angle_beta   90.00
_cell.angle_gamma   90.00
#
_symmetry.space_group_name_H-M   'P 1'
#
loop_
_entity.id
_entity.type
_entity.pdbx_description
1 polymer ?
#
loop_
_entity_poly.entity_id
_entity_poly.type
_entity_poly.pdbx_seq_one_letter_code
_entity_poly.pdbx_strand_id
1 'polypeptide(L)'
;MFAVALVIVVLIFVVMMIFSGFIVDLGSLYSWIGWLKWLSAFRYASNLLTINEFRDITFCLANMTSVCPTNGTDILKSKQIDYQSDWDQWKDILALGAMAVAFFVFAFIQLIIMKKTK
;
A
#
# COMPACT_ATOMS: atom_id res chain seq x y z
N MET A 1 -4.03 30.06 0.34
CA MET A 1 -3.09 29.16 1.06
C MET A 1 -3.62 27.73 1.15
N PHE A 2 -4.86 27.50 1.58
CA PHE A 2 -5.46 26.15 1.65
C PHE A 2 -5.51 25.42 0.30
N ALA A 3 -5.92 26.08 -0.78
CA ALA A 3 -5.98 25.45 -2.11
C ALA A 3 -4.61 24.94 -2.59
N VAL A 4 -3.54 25.70 -2.34
CA VAL A 4 -2.17 25.30 -2.71
C VAL A 4 -1.74 24.06 -1.93
N ALA A 5 -2.04 24.00 -0.62
CA ALA A 5 -1.74 22.82 0.19
C ALA A 5 -2.49 21.59 -0.30
N LEU A 6 -3.78 21.71 -0.64
CA LEU A 6 -4.58 20.60 -1.15
C LEU A 6 -4.04 20.06 -2.48
N VAL A 7 -3.67 20.93 -3.41
CA VAL A 7 -3.09 20.50 -4.70
C VAL A 7 -1.80 19.72 -4.48
N ILE A 8 -0.92 20.20 -3.59
CA ILE A 8 0.34 19.52 -3.27
C ILE A 8 0.08 18.14 -2.65
N VAL A 9 -0.86 18.04 -1.70
CA VAL A 9 -1.23 16.76 -1.07
C VAL A 9 -1.75 15.76 -2.09
N VAL A 10 -2.64 16.20 -2.99
CA VAL A 10 -3.19 15.34 -4.05
C VAL A 10 -2.07 14.83 -4.97
N LEU A 11 -1.16 15.69 -5.39
CA LEU A 11 -0.03 15.27 -6.24
C LEU A 11 0.87 14.24 -5.54
N ILE A 12 1.15 14.43 -4.25
CA ILE A 12 1.94 13.46 -3.46
C ILE A 12 1.21 12.12 -3.37
N PHE A 13 -0.10 12.13 -3.10
CA PHE A 13 -0.90 10.90 -3.03
C PHE A 13 -0.99 10.16 -4.35
N VAL A 14 -1.11 10.87 -5.48
CA VAL A 14 -1.09 10.24 -6.81
C VAL A 14 0.25 9.51 -7.02
N VAL A 15 1.37 10.14 -6.69
CA VAL A 15 2.69 9.49 -6.80
C VAL A 15 2.77 8.26 -5.90
N MET A 16 2.29 8.33 -4.65
CA MET A 16 2.26 7.18 -3.75
C MET A 16 1.39 6.03 -4.30
N MET A 17 0.25 6.33 -4.92
CA MET A 17 -0.66 5.34 -5.51
C MET A 17 -0.04 4.59 -6.69
N ILE A 18 0.78 5.26 -7.52
CA ILE A 18 1.50 4.61 -8.63
C ILE A 18 2.42 3.50 -8.11
N PHE A 19 3.08 3.74 -6.97
CA PHE A 19 3.97 2.77 -6.32
C PHE A 19 3.23 1.78 -5.39
N SER A 20 1.91 1.65 -5.49
CA SER A 20 1.12 0.73 -4.66
C SER A 20 1.30 -0.75 -4.98
N GLY A 21 1.96 -1.10 -6.10
CA GLY A 21 2.06 -2.48 -6.58
C GLY A 21 0.83 -2.97 -7.35
N PHE A 22 -0.21 -2.12 -7.49
CA PHE A 22 -1.38 -2.41 -8.32
C PHE A 22 -1.14 -2.05 -9.80
N ILE A 23 -0.61 -0.84 -10.04
CA ILE A 23 -0.41 -0.29 -11.40
C ILE A 23 0.94 -0.74 -11.97
N VAL A 24 1.98 -0.72 -11.13
CA VAL A 24 3.36 -1.05 -11.52
C VAL A 24 3.81 -2.26 -10.72
N ASP A 25 4.37 -3.26 -11.41
CA ASP A 25 4.98 -4.40 -10.76
C ASP A 25 6.27 -3.97 -10.03
N LEU A 26 6.27 -4.17 -8.71
CA LEU A 26 7.36 -3.79 -7.81
C LEU A 26 8.64 -4.59 -8.02
N GLY A 27 8.57 -5.74 -8.69
CA GLY A 27 9.72 -6.57 -9.08
C GLY A 27 10.44 -6.04 -10.33
N SER A 28 9.74 -5.28 -11.17
CA SER A 28 10.27 -4.70 -12.41
C SER A 28 10.96 -3.34 -12.23
N LEU A 29 10.88 -2.77 -11.02
CA LEU A 29 11.44 -1.46 -10.73
C LEU A 29 12.97 -1.50 -10.69
N TYR A 30 13.59 -0.48 -11.29
CA TYR A 30 15.04 -0.32 -11.27
C TYR A 30 15.52 -0.12 -9.83
N SER A 31 16.67 -0.70 -9.47
CA SER A 31 17.21 -0.71 -8.10
C SER A 31 17.29 0.69 -7.45
N TRP A 32 17.58 1.74 -8.24
CA TRP A 32 17.68 3.11 -7.74
C TRP A 32 16.33 3.77 -7.39
N ILE A 33 15.21 3.35 -8.01
CA ILE A 33 13.83 3.77 -7.62
C ILE A 33 13.24 2.78 -6.61
N GLY A 34 13.78 1.56 -6.55
CA GLY A 34 13.26 0.45 -5.75
C GLY A 34 13.19 0.69 -4.24
N TRP A 35 13.73 1.78 -3.71
CA TRP A 35 13.53 2.16 -2.31
C TRP A 35 12.23 2.96 -2.08
N LEU A 36 11.74 3.72 -3.08
CA LEU A 36 10.55 4.57 -2.97
C LEU A 36 9.28 3.75 -2.67
N LYS A 37 9.22 2.50 -3.13
CA LYS A 37 8.13 1.58 -2.79
C LYS A 37 7.97 1.33 -1.29
N TRP A 38 9.02 1.52 -0.47
CA TRP A 38 8.91 1.35 0.98
C TRP A 38 8.35 2.59 1.69
N LEU A 39 8.37 3.75 1.02
CA LEU A 39 7.84 5.01 1.54
C LEU A 39 6.34 5.18 1.23
N SER A 40 5.78 4.38 0.31
CA SER A 40 4.37 4.47 -0.07
C SER A 40 3.46 3.72 0.90
N ALA A 41 2.65 4.46 1.66
CA ALA A 41 1.60 3.88 2.50
C ALA A 41 0.58 3.05 1.68
N PHE A 42 0.29 3.48 0.46
CA PHE A 42 -0.64 2.77 -0.43
C PHE A 42 -0.18 1.36 -0.79
N ARG A 43 1.14 1.08 -0.80
CA ARG A 43 1.64 -0.28 -1.03
C ARG A 43 1.18 -1.24 0.06
N TYR A 44 1.43 -0.88 1.31
CA TYR A 44 1.10 -1.72 2.47
C TYR A 44 -0.42 -1.87 2.61
N ALA A 45 -1.18 -0.79 2.37
CA ALA A 45 -2.63 -0.84 2.36
C ALA A 45 -3.17 -1.78 1.26
N SER A 46 -2.69 -1.64 0.02
CA SER A 46 -3.10 -2.51 -1.09
C SER A 46 -2.75 -3.97 -0.86
N ASN A 47 -1.59 -4.27 -0.26
CA ASN A 47 -1.24 -5.62 0.15
C ASN A 47 -2.26 -6.17 1.15
N LEU A 48 -2.59 -5.41 2.20
CA LEU A 48 -3.56 -5.82 3.21
C LEU A 48 -4.94 -6.12 2.60
N LEU A 49 -5.43 -5.22 1.75
CA LEU A 49 -6.72 -5.36 1.09
C LEU A 49 -6.72 -6.58 0.17
N THR A 50 -5.64 -6.80 -0.59
CA THR A 50 -5.51 -7.95 -1.49
C THR A 50 -5.50 -9.25 -0.68
N ILE A 51 -4.79 -9.31 0.45
CA ILE A 51 -4.83 -10.49 1.30
C ILE A 51 -6.24 -10.69 1.88
N ASN A 52 -6.88 -9.65 2.39
CA ASN A 52 -8.21 -9.75 2.98
C ASN A 52 -9.28 -10.20 1.96
N GLU A 53 -9.19 -9.73 0.71
CA GLU A 53 -10.15 -10.07 -0.35
C GLU A 53 -9.89 -11.45 -0.95
N PHE A 54 -8.63 -11.77 -1.23
CA PHE A 54 -8.26 -12.98 -1.98
C PHE A 54 -7.93 -14.19 -1.08
N ARG A 55 -7.95 -14.02 0.25
CA ARG A 55 -7.81 -15.13 1.20
C ARG A 55 -9.03 -16.03 1.13
N ASP A 56 -8.79 -17.32 0.91
CA ASP A 56 -9.80 -18.39 0.92
C ASP A 56 -10.93 -18.26 -0.12
N ILE A 57 -10.75 -17.46 -1.18
CA ILE A 57 -11.70 -17.40 -2.31
C ILE A 57 -11.23 -18.26 -3.50
N THR A 58 -12.19 -18.81 -4.23
CA THR A 58 -11.96 -19.60 -5.45
C THR A 58 -12.77 -19.02 -6.60
N PHE A 59 -12.14 -18.78 -7.74
CA PHE A 59 -12.81 -18.30 -8.95
C PHE A 59 -13.20 -19.48 -9.83
N CYS A 60 -14.49 -19.56 -10.15
CA CYS A 60 -15.05 -20.57 -11.04
C CYS A 60 -15.61 -19.86 -12.29
N LEU A 61 -15.23 -20.32 -13.48
CA LEU A 61 -15.84 -19.82 -14.72
C LEU A 61 -17.28 -20.35 -14.79
N ALA A 62 -18.24 -19.47 -15.03
CA ALA A 62 -19.68 -19.78 -15.09
C ALA A 62 -20.07 -20.85 -16.13
N ASN A 63 -19.15 -21.25 -17.01
CA ASN A 63 -19.37 -22.23 -18.09
C ASN A 63 -18.69 -23.60 -17.88
N MET A 64 -18.01 -23.83 -16.74
CA MET A 64 -17.41 -25.12 -16.41
C MET A 64 -17.80 -25.53 -14.98
N THR A 65 -18.82 -26.38 -14.86
CA THR A 65 -19.52 -26.68 -13.60
C THR A 65 -18.82 -27.67 -12.67
N SER A 66 -17.56 -28.03 -12.91
CA SER A 66 -16.87 -29.06 -12.09
C SER A 66 -15.39 -28.81 -11.81
N VAL A 67 -14.77 -27.76 -12.38
CA VAL A 67 -13.36 -27.43 -12.15
C VAL A 67 -13.25 -25.92 -11.97
N CYS A 68 -12.88 -25.48 -10.77
CA CYS A 68 -12.52 -24.08 -10.49
C CYS A 68 -11.00 -23.97 -10.59
N PRO A 69 -10.44 -23.49 -11.71
CA PRO A 69 -9.01 -23.61 -11.99
C PRO A 69 -8.15 -22.53 -11.31
N THR A 70 -8.75 -21.55 -10.63
CA THR A 70 -8.00 -20.39 -10.12
C THR A 70 -8.40 -20.08 -8.69
N ASN A 71 -7.49 -20.31 -7.76
CA ASN A 71 -7.66 -19.90 -6.36
C ASN A 71 -7.14 -18.48 -6.17
N GLY A 72 -7.73 -17.73 -5.24
CA GLY A 72 -7.23 -16.42 -4.81
C GLY A 72 -5.77 -16.49 -4.31
N THR A 73 -5.37 -17.64 -3.78
CA THR A 73 -3.99 -17.94 -3.37
C THR A 73 -2.97 -17.88 -4.51
N ASP A 74 -3.38 -18.18 -5.74
CA ASP A 74 -2.50 -18.11 -6.92
C ASP A 74 -2.28 -16.66 -7.34
N ILE A 75 -3.31 -15.81 -7.20
CA ILE A 75 -3.21 -14.37 -7.40
C ILE A 75 -2.26 -13.75 -6.37
N LEU A 76 -2.38 -14.14 -5.09
CA LEU A 76 -1.47 -13.69 -4.03
C LEU A 76 -0.01 -14.10 -4.30
N LYS A 77 0.23 -15.33 -4.76
CA LYS A 77 1.57 -15.80 -5.17
C LYS A 77 2.12 -14.99 -6.34
N SER A 78 1.29 -14.71 -7.36
CA SER A 78 1.73 -13.93 -8.53
C SER A 78 2.14 -12.50 -8.19
N LYS A 79 1.52 -11.89 -7.17
CA LYS A 79 1.86 -10.54 -6.70
C LYS A 79 3.04 -10.51 -5.72
N GLN A 80 3.68 -11.65 -5.44
CA GLN A 80 4.75 -11.80 -4.45
C GLN A 80 4.40 -11.23 -3.07
N ILE A 81 3.16 -11.47 -2.64
CA ILE A 81 2.70 -11.08 -1.31
C ILE A 81 2.84 -12.30 -0.41
N ASP A 82 3.56 -12.17 0.70
CA ASP A 82 3.64 -13.23 1.70
C ASP A 82 2.33 -13.27 2.51
N TYR A 83 1.61 -14.39 2.46
CA TYR A 83 0.31 -14.58 3.13
C TYR A 83 0.21 -15.86 3.97
N GLN A 84 1.31 -16.62 4.08
CA GLN A 84 1.31 -17.95 4.72
C GLN A 84 1.22 -17.90 6.25
N SER A 85 1.65 -16.80 6.87
CA SER A 85 1.50 -16.58 8.30
C SER A 85 0.64 -15.36 8.56
N ASP A 86 -0.21 -15.42 9.60
CA ASP A 86 -0.96 -14.24 10.07
C ASP A 86 0.00 -13.10 10.43
N TRP A 87 1.24 -13.42 10.83
CA TRP A 87 2.28 -12.43 11.12
C TRP A 87 2.70 -11.59 9.90
N ASP A 88 2.58 -12.10 8.68
CA ASP A 88 2.98 -11.37 7.48
C ASP A 88 2.05 -10.18 7.21
N GLN A 89 0.75 -10.34 7.48
CA GLN A 89 -0.23 -9.25 7.43
C GLN A 89 0.06 -8.18 8.49
N TRP A 90 0.47 -8.59 9.69
CA TRP A 90 0.81 -7.66 10.78
C TRP A 90 1.99 -6.75 10.44
N LYS A 91 2.94 -7.19 9.62
CA LYS A 91 4.07 -6.35 9.18
C LYS A 91 3.58 -5.13 8.41
N ASP A 92 2.62 -5.31 7.51
CA ASP A 92 2.05 -4.24 6.70
C ASP A 92 1.23 -3.26 7.56
N ILE A 93 0.46 -3.76 8.54
CA ILE A 93 -0.28 -2.93 9.52
C ILE A 93 0.70 -2.11 10.37
N LEU A 94 1.74 -2.75 10.90
CA LEU A 94 2.76 -2.08 11.72
C LEU A 94 3.51 -1.01 10.91
N ALA A 95 3.83 -1.29 9.65
CA ALA A 95 4.45 -0.31 8.76
C ALA A 95 3.55 0.92 8.58
N LEU A 96 2.26 0.72 8.27
CA LEU A 96 1.29 1.82 8.16
C LEU A 96 1.18 2.64 9.44
N GLY A 97 1.09 1.97 10.59
CA GLY A 97 1.06 2.62 11.90
C GLY A 97 2.31 3.45 12.16
N ALA A 98 3.49 2.91 11.87
CA ALA A 98 4.77 3.62 12.01
C ALA A 98 4.85 4.85 11.11
N MET A 99 4.40 4.76 9.86
CA MET A 99 4.32 5.90 8.94
C MET A 99 3.37 6.99 9.44
N ALA A 100 2.19 6.62 9.95
CA ALA A 100 1.24 7.58 10.51
C ALA A 100 1.84 8.32 11.71
N VAL A 101 2.48 7.60 12.64
CA VAL A 101 3.19 8.20 13.79
C VAL A 101 4.29 9.14 13.31
N ALA A 102 5.08 8.75 12.31
CA ALA A 102 6.11 9.62 11.75
C ALA A 102 5.53 10.92 11.21
N PHE A 103 4.44 10.87 10.43
CA PHE A 103 3.79 12.09 9.93
C PHE A 103 3.23 12.97 11.05
N PHE A 104 2.66 12.38 12.11
CA PHE A 104 2.22 13.14 13.28
C PHE A 104 3.38 13.80 14.03
N VAL A 105 4.50 13.11 14.18
CA VAL A 105 5.72 13.67 14.78
C VAL A 105 6.24 14.83 13.93
N PHE A 106 6.31 14.68 12.61
CA PHE A 106 6.71 15.77 11.72
C PHE A 106 5.75 16.97 11.82
N ALA A 107 4.44 16.74 11.82
CA ALA A 107 3.45 17.80 11.99
C ALA A 107 3.60 18.50 13.35
N PHE A 108 3.82 17.75 14.42
CA PHE A 108 4.04 18.29 15.76
C PHE A 108 5.31 19.15 15.83
N ILE A 109 6.41 18.69 15.23
CA ILE A 109 7.66 19.46 15.14
C ILE A 109 7.44 20.76 14.35
N GLN A 110 6.75 20.71 13.20
CA GLN A 110 6.45 21.90 12.41
C GLN A 110 5.60 22.90 13.19
N LEU A 111 4.60 22.43 13.94
CA LEU A 111 3.77 23.28 14.80
C LEU A 111 4.58 23.95 15.92
N ILE A 112 5.59 23.28 16.47
CA ILE A 112 6.49 23.88 17.48
C ILE A 112 7.38 24.96 16.86
N ILE A 113 7.89 24.72 15.64
CA ILE A 113 8.81 25.66 14.96
C ILE A 113 8.07 26.91 14.45
N MET A 114 6.78 26.78 14.12
CA MET A 114 5.97 27.91 13.68
C MET A 114 5.87 28.99 14.78
N LYS A 115 6.67 30.05 14.64
CA LYS A 115 6.53 31.26 15.47
C LYS A 115 5.13 31.84 15.29
N LYS A 116 4.45 32.13 16.40
CA LYS A 116 3.26 33.00 16.38
C LYS A 116 3.67 34.35 15.80
N THR A 117 3.25 34.62 14.58
CA THR A 117 3.15 35.99 14.07
C THR A 117 2.13 36.72 14.96
N LYS A 118 2.56 37.83 15.58
CA LYS A 118 1.67 38.76 16.29
C LYS A 118 0.71 39.40 15.31
#